data_AF-A0A4R3B0D6-F1
#
_entry.id   AF-A0A4R3B0D6-F1
#
_cell.length_a   1.000
_cell.length_b   1.000
_cell.length_c   1.000
_cell.angle_alpha   90.00
_cell.angle_beta   90.00
_cell.angle_gamma   90.00
#
_symmetry.space_group_name_H-M   'P 1'
#
loop_
_entity.id
_entity.type
_entity.pdbx_description
1 polymer ?
#
loop_
_entity_poly.entity_id
_entity_poly.type
_entity_poly.pdbx_seq_one_letter_code
_entity_poly.pdbx_strand_id
1 'polypeptide(L)'
;MITYAMNEKRDLNRLSEIGVFLRYNRKKAGLSQDKLATRCDLTKSNISNIENGRKDFNFTTFLEYAKGLNKHPKDLLNTNFLFSKDWLTNDEHDT
;
A
#
# COMPACT_ATOMS: atom_id res chain seq x y z
N MET A 1 5.95 26.94 5.42
CA MET A 1 5.68 25.59 4.89
C MET A 1 6.82 24.71 5.33
N ILE A 2 6.58 23.77 6.25
CA ILE A 2 7.63 22.85 6.70
C ILE A 2 7.74 21.77 5.62
N THR A 3 8.78 21.82 4.80
CA THR A 3 9.11 20.77 3.86
C THR A 3 9.61 19.58 4.66
N TYR A 4 8.73 18.61 4.93
CA TYR A 4 9.12 17.32 5.50
C TYR A 4 9.95 16.61 4.43
N ALA A 5 11.28 16.65 4.54
CA ALA A 5 12.13 15.84 3.69
C ALA A 5 11.84 14.37 4.01
N MET A 6 11.16 13.68 3.09
CA MET A 6 11.01 12.22 3.13
C MET A 6 12.39 11.60 3.37
N ASN A 7 12.46 10.62 4.27
CA ASN A 7 13.66 9.80 4.34
C ASN A 7 13.53 8.77 3.21
N GLU A 8 14.12 9.09 2.06
CA GLU A 8 13.97 8.34 0.82
C GLU A 8 14.13 6.83 1.04
N LYS A 9 15.17 6.39 1.76
CA LYS A 9 15.43 4.96 1.99
C LYS A 9 14.33 4.30 2.82
N ARG A 10 13.89 4.94 3.91
CA ARG A 10 12.83 4.42 4.78
C ARG A 10 11.51 4.33 4.04
N ASP A 11 11.16 5.39 3.32
CA ASP A 11 9.87 5.51 2.65
C ASP A 11 9.80 4.57 1.44
N LEU A 12 10.88 4.42 0.67
CA LEU A 12 10.99 3.43 -0.40
C LEU A 12 10.77 1.99 0.10
N ASN A 13 11.33 1.62 1.26
CA ASN A 13 11.11 0.29 1.83
C ASN A 13 9.64 0.05 2.19
N ARG A 14 8.98 1.03 2.82
CA ARG A 14 7.56 0.97 3.18
C ARG A 14 6.66 0.86 1.95
N LEU A 15 6.93 1.68 0.93
CA LEU A 15 6.20 1.71 -0.33
C LEU A 15 6.35 0.42 -1.12
N SER A 16 7.56 -0.14 -1.17
CA SER A 16 7.82 -1.44 -1.79
C SER A 16 7.00 -2.54 -1.11
N GLU A 17 6.99 -2.57 0.21
CA GLU A 17 6.32 -3.61 0.98
C GLU A 17 4.79 -3.58 0.81
N ILE A 18 4.16 -2.41 1.00
CA ILE A 18 2.71 -2.27 0.78
C ILE A 18 2.34 -2.51 -0.70
N GLY A 19 3.17 -2.03 -1.64
CA GLY A 19 2.97 -2.23 -3.07
C GLY A 19 2.92 -3.70 -3.46
N VAL A 20 3.86 -4.51 -2.95
CA VAL A 20 3.89 -5.97 -3.16
C VAL A 20 2.65 -6.63 -2.57
N PHE A 21 2.20 -6.23 -1.38
CA PHE A 21 1.02 -6.78 -0.73
C PHE A 21 -0.28 -6.46 -1.50
N LEU A 22 -0.43 -5.23 -2.00
CA LEU A 22 -1.55 -4.83 -2.85
C LEU A 22 -1.55 -5.62 -4.17
N ARG A 23 -0.38 -5.74 -4.81
CA ARG A 23 -0.21 -6.54 -6.03
C ARG A 23 -0.60 -8.00 -5.84
N TYR A 24 -0.21 -8.59 -4.71
CA TYR A 24 -0.60 -9.95 -4.34
C TYR A 24 -2.12 -10.08 -4.25
N ASN A 25 -2.79 -9.18 -3.53
CA ASN A 25 -4.25 -9.19 -3.38
C ASN A 25 -4.98 -9.02 -4.74
N ARG A 26 -4.50 -8.12 -5.61
CA ARG A 26 -5.04 -7.95 -6.96
C ARG A 26 -4.92 -9.23 -7.79
N LYS A 27 -3.74 -9.85 -7.78
CA LYS A 27 -3.52 -11.11 -8.51
C LYS A 27 -4.38 -12.24 -7.94
N LYS A 28 -4.55 -12.34 -6.63
CA LYS A 28 -5.42 -13.31 -5.95
C LYS A 28 -6.89 -13.12 -6.35
N ALA A 29 -7.31 -11.89 -6.63
CA ALA A 29 -8.63 -11.58 -7.19
C ALA A 29 -8.77 -11.86 -8.70
N GLY A 30 -7.74 -12.37 -9.37
CA GLY A 30 -7.75 -12.68 -10.81
C GLY A 30 -7.75 -11.45 -11.72
N LEU A 31 -7.36 -10.29 -11.22
CA LEU A 31 -7.41 -9.03 -11.96
C LEU A 31 -6.04 -8.68 -12.55
N SER A 32 -6.02 -8.21 -13.79
CA SER A 32 -4.89 -7.42 -14.31
C SER A 32 -4.94 -5.99 -13.76
N GLN A 33 -3.88 -5.21 -13.96
CA GLN A 33 -3.89 -3.79 -13.58
C GLN A 33 -4.95 -3.01 -14.38
N ASP A 34 -5.10 -3.31 -15.68
CA ASP A 34 -6.16 -2.74 -16.52
C ASP A 34 -7.55 -3.10 -15.98
N LYS A 35 -7.80 -4.37 -15.62
CA LYS A 35 -9.08 -4.79 -15.04
C LYS A 35 -9.38 -4.15 -13.68
N LEU A 36 -8.36 -3.81 -12.90
CA LEU A 36 -8.54 -3.07 -11.65
C LEU A 36 -8.87 -1.60 -11.94
N ALA A 37 -8.19 -0.98 -12.89
CA ALA A 37 -8.44 0.39 -13.34
C ALA A 37 -9.88 0.59 -13.83
N THR A 38 -10.50 -0.41 -14.46
CA THR A 38 -11.92 -0.29 -14.87
C THR A 38 -12.93 -0.36 -13.72
N ARG A 39 -12.48 -0.60 -12.48
CA ARG A 39 -13.33 -0.78 -11.29
C ARG A 39 -13.19 0.35 -10.26
N CYS A 40 -12.30 1.30 -10.50
CA CYS A 40 -12.02 2.40 -9.58
C CYS A 40 -11.47 3.60 -10.35
N ASP A 41 -11.36 4.75 -9.69
CA ASP A 41 -10.82 5.96 -10.30
C ASP A 41 -9.28 5.99 -10.24
N LEU A 42 -8.64 4.96 -10.81
CA LEU A 42 -7.19 4.84 -10.91
C LEU A 42 -6.77 4.44 -12.32
N THR A 43 -5.68 5.03 -12.80
CA THR A 43 -5.08 4.58 -14.07
C THR A 43 -4.24 3.31 -13.86
N LYS A 44 -4.08 2.51 -14.93
CA LYS A 44 -3.12 1.39 -14.94
C LYS A 44 -1.72 1.83 -14.51
N SER A 45 -1.29 3.03 -14.94
CA SER A 45 0.02 3.60 -14.57
C SER A 45 0.10 3.91 -13.08
N ASN A 46 -0.94 4.50 -12.49
CA ASN A 46 -1.02 4.72 -11.05
C ASN A 46 -0.91 3.40 -10.27
N ILE A 47 -1.71 2.39 -10.66
CA ILE A 47 -1.69 1.05 -10.07
C ILE A 47 -0.29 0.44 -10.17
N SER A 48 0.36 0.53 -11.34
CA SER A 48 1.72 0.01 -11.53
C SER A 48 2.75 0.71 -10.64
N ASN A 49 2.67 2.04 -10.51
CA ASN A 49 3.59 2.78 -9.65
C ASN A 49 3.41 2.44 -8.18
N ILE A 50 2.17 2.26 -7.71
CA ILE A 50 1.85 1.82 -6.35
C ILE A 50 2.40 0.41 -6.11
N GLU A 51 2.09 -0.54 -6.99
CA GLU A 51 2.45 -1.95 -6.83
C GLU A 51 3.95 -2.23 -6.90
N ASN A 52 4.72 -1.31 -7.47
CA ASN A 52 6.18 -1.40 -7.56
C ASN A 52 6.87 -0.43 -6.58
N GLY A 53 6.14 0.20 -5.66
CA GLY A 53 6.71 1.12 -4.66
C GLY A 53 7.38 2.38 -5.24
N ARG A 54 7.03 2.76 -6.48
CA ARG A 54 7.67 3.88 -7.21
C ARG A 54 7.05 5.24 -6.87
N LYS A 55 5.89 5.24 -6.22
CA LYS A 55 5.17 6.46 -5.86
C LYS A 55 4.42 6.25 -4.56
N ASP A 56 4.53 7.22 -3.66
CA ASP A 56 3.62 7.34 -2.54
C ASP A 56 2.19 7.66 -3.02
N PHE A 57 1.20 7.30 -2.22
CA PHE A 57 -0.20 7.49 -2.54
C PHE A 57 -0.95 8.05 -1.34
N ASN A 58 -1.91 8.92 -1.61
CA ASN A 58 -2.77 9.46 -0.57
C ASN A 58 -3.79 8.39 -0.11
N PHE A 59 -4.42 8.65 1.03
CA PHE A 59 -5.39 7.71 1.59
C PHE A 59 -6.60 7.50 0.67
N THR A 60 -7.06 8.51 -0.07
CA THR A 60 -8.18 8.36 -1.02
C THR A 60 -7.83 7.45 -2.21
N THR A 61 -6.59 7.49 -2.70
CA THR A 61 -6.07 6.55 -3.72
C THR A 61 -6.09 5.12 -3.19
N PHE A 62 -5.71 4.93 -1.92
CA PHE A 62 -5.81 3.61 -1.27
C PHE A 62 -7.26 3.12 -1.18
N LEU A 63 -8.20 4.00 -0.85
CA LEU A 63 -9.63 3.65 -0.82
C LEU A 63 -10.18 3.30 -2.21
N GLU A 64 -9.80 4.01 -3.26
CA GLU A 64 -10.17 3.65 -4.63
C GLU A 64 -9.56 2.29 -5.03
N TYR A 65 -8.32 2.00 -4.64
CA TYR A 65 -7.71 0.69 -4.86
C TYR A 65 -8.50 -0.42 -4.14
N ALA A 66 -8.87 -0.20 -2.87
CA ALA A 66 -9.68 -1.15 -2.09
C ALA A 66 -11.05 -1.40 -2.72
N LYS A 67 -11.73 -0.33 -3.16
CA LYS A 67 -12.99 -0.38 -3.91
C LYS A 67 -12.85 -1.18 -5.19
N GLY A 68 -11.79 -0.95 -5.98
CA GLY A 68 -11.54 -1.70 -7.21
C GLY A 68 -11.32 -3.21 -6.99
N LEU A 69 -10.75 -3.57 -5.83
CA LEU A 69 -10.61 -4.96 -5.39
C LEU A 69 -11.89 -5.55 -4.76
N ASN A 70 -12.91 -4.74 -4.51
CA ASN A 70 -14.08 -5.09 -3.71
C ASN A 70 -13.68 -5.70 -2.35
N LYS A 71 -12.75 -5.04 -1.65
CA LYS A 71 -12.25 -5.45 -0.34
C LYS A 71 -12.37 -4.31 0.65
N HIS A 72 -12.61 -4.66 1.91
CA HIS A 72 -12.57 -3.67 2.98
C HIS A 72 -11.12 -3.17 3.17
N PRO A 73 -10.86 -1.86 3.35
CA PRO A 73 -9.50 -1.32 3.49
C PRO A 73 -8.68 -2.00 4.59
N LYS A 74 -9.32 -2.36 5.71
CA LYS A 74 -8.70 -3.13 6.80
C LYS A 74 -7.99 -4.40 6.32
N ASP A 75 -8.58 -5.11 5.35
CA ASP A 75 -8.03 -6.37 4.85
C ASP A 75 -6.77 -6.15 4.02
N LEU A 76 -6.61 -4.94 3.47
CA LEU A 76 -5.43 -4.49 2.71
C LEU A 76 -4.35 -3.85 3.60
N LEU A 77 -4.59 -3.78 4.91
CA LEU A 77 -3.61 -3.43 5.95
C LEU A 77 -3.34 -4.59 6.91
N ASN A 78 -4.11 -5.68 6.83
CA ASN A 78 -4.02 -6.82 7.72
C ASN A 78 -2.92 -7.80 7.26
N THR A 79 -1.66 -7.40 7.42
CA THR A 79 -0.48 -8.26 7.22
C THR A 79 0.63 -7.84 8.16
N ASN A 80 1.58 -8.75 8.42
CA ASN A 80 2.74 -8.46 9.24
C ASN A 80 3.79 -7.71 8.41
N PHE A 81 3.69 -6.38 8.38
CA PHE A 81 4.65 -5.53 7.69
C PHE A 81 5.97 -5.45 8.46
N LEU A 82 7.08 -5.73 7.79
CA LEU A 82 8.44 -5.59 8.30
C LEU A 82 8.70 -4.20 8.83
N PHE A 83 8.22 -3.15 8.12
CA PHE A 83 8.40 -1.77 8.58
C PHE A 83 7.71 -1.45 9.92
N SER A 84 6.80 -2.31 10.38
CA SER A 84 6.09 -2.16 11.66
C SER A 84 6.62 -3.05 12.77
N LYS A 85 7.53 -4.00 12.47
CA LYS A 85 8.09 -4.91 13.47
C LYS A 85 8.80 -4.17 14.60
N ASP A 86 9.59 -3.15 14.25
CA ASP A 86 10.34 -2.35 15.21
C ASP A 86 9.45 -1.48 16.11
N TRP A 87 8.18 -1.26 15.74
CA TRP A 87 7.22 -0.54 16.58
C TRP A 87 6.66 -1.44 17.68
N LEU A 88 6.45 -2.73 17.36
CA LEU A 88 5.83 -3.72 18.24
C LEU A 88 6.79 -4.31 19.27
N THR A 89 8.11 -4.22 19.04
CA THR A 89 9.13 -4.75 19.97
C THR A 89 9.42 -3.83 21.15
N ASN A 90 8.88 -2.61 21.17
CA ASN A 90 9.11 -1.64 22.25
C ASN A 90 8.00 -1.62 23.32
N ASP A 91 6.97 -2.46 23.18
CA ASP A 91 5.80 -2.49 24.08
C ASP A 91 5.95 -3.45 25.29
N GLU A 92 7.09 -4.12 25.48
CA GLU A 92 7.31 -5.07 26.60
C GLU A 92 7.92 -4.44 27.87
N HIS A 93 7.91 -3.10 28.03
CA HIS A 93 8.51 -2.44 29.19
C HIS A 93 7.55 -1.64 30.10
N ASP A 94 6.24 -1.86 30.02
CA ASP A 94 5.29 -1.26 30.96
C ASP A 94 4.28 -2.28 31.51
N THR A 95 4.78 -3.21 32.33
CA THR A 95 4.03 -3.93 33.38
C THR A 95 4.90 -4.14 34.59
#